data_AF-A0A933WP54-F1
#
_entry.id   AF-A0A933WP54-F1
#
_cell.length_a   1.000
_cell.length_b   1.000
_cell.length_c   1.000
_cell.angle_alpha   90.00
_cell.angle_beta   90.00
_cell.angle_gamma   90.00
#
_symmetry.space_group_name_H-M   'P 1'
#
loop_
_entity.id
_entity.type
_entity.pdbx_description
1 polymer ?
#
loop_
_entity_poly.entity_id
_entity_poly.type
_entity_poly.pdbx_seq_one_letter_code
_entity_poly.pdbx_strand_id
1 'polypeptide(L)'
;MEQVKNLSEAIILQCLEDLYSKEHRMEALAFFNGEGFGICASVIGLNYKESRKIFDIVKMSRPVKQFVPPVQIKDRIKHDIPAVSHRVFPRNFRHETVCYP
;
A
#
# COMPACT_ATOMS: atom_id res chain seq x y z
N MET A 1 28.14 -5.95 12.03
CA MET A 1 26.78 -5.51 12.46
C MET A 1 26.42 -4.11 11.98
N GLU A 2 27.36 -3.17 11.90
CA GLU A 2 27.10 -1.78 11.47
C GLU A 2 26.46 -1.65 10.07
N GLN A 3 26.90 -2.45 9.09
CA GLN A 3 26.32 -2.47 7.74
C GLN A 3 24.82 -2.81 7.74
N VAL A 4 24.38 -3.72 8.62
CA VAL A 4 22.97 -4.14 8.71
C VAL A 4 22.12 -3.03 9.35
N LYS A 5 22.70 -2.28 10.29
CA LYS A 5 22.06 -1.08 10.86
C LYS A 5 21.87 -0.01 9.79
N ASN A 6 22.93 0.32 9.05
CA ASN A 6 22.87 1.34 8.00
C ASN A 6 21.87 0.94 6.90
N LEU A 7 21.81 -0.34 6.54
CA LEU A 7 20.82 -0.85 5.59
C LEU A 7 19.39 -0.71 6.14
N SER A 8 19.16 -1.08 7.39
CA SER A 8 17.83 -0.99 8.01
C SER A 8 17.36 0.46 8.12
N GLU A 9 18.26 1.38 8.44
CA GLU A 9 18.00 2.81 8.44
C GLU A 9 17.66 3.31 7.04
N ALA A 10 18.47 2.96 6.04
CA ALA A 10 18.23 3.34 4.64
C ALA A 10 16.86 2.84 4.13
N ILE A 11 16.46 1.60 4.48
CA ILE A 11 15.14 1.06 4.13
C ILE A 11 14.02 1.91 4.76
N ILE A 12 14.12 2.24 6.05
CA ILE A 12 13.12 3.07 6.74
C ILE A 12 13.02 4.45 6.08
N LEU A 13 14.16 5.07 5.76
CA LEU A 13 14.20 6.39 5.12
C LEU A 13 13.62 6.35 3.71
N GLN A 14 13.96 5.34 2.90
CA GLN A 14 13.39 5.15 1.57
C GLN A 14 11.87 4.99 1.64
N CYS A 15 11.36 4.15 2.54
CA CYS A 15 9.91 3.98 2.71
C CYS A 15 9.23 5.27 3.19
N LEU A 16 9.91 6.11 3.99
CA LEU A 16 9.37 7.42 4.38
C LEU A 16 9.25 8.37 3.17
N GLU A 17 10.23 8.37 2.27
CA GLU A 17 10.18 9.14 1.01
C GLU A 17 9.05 8.63 0.10
N ASP A 18 8.95 7.32 -0.06
CA ASP A 18 7.97 6.66 -0.91
C ASP A 18 6.51 6.94 -0.48
N LEU A 19 6.25 7.35 0.76
CA LEU A 19 4.92 7.79 1.20
C LEU A 19 4.40 9.00 0.41
N TYR A 20 5.30 9.79 -0.19
CA TYR A 20 4.94 10.95 -1.00
C TYR A 20 4.88 10.62 -2.50
N SER A 21 5.36 9.46 -2.94
CA SER A 21 5.19 8.95 -4.31
C SER A 21 3.79 8.39 -4.50
N LYS A 22 3.14 8.68 -5.64
CA LYS A 22 1.82 8.07 -5.94
C LYS A 22 1.96 6.58 -6.25
N GLU A 23 3.05 6.18 -6.90
CA GLU A 23 3.30 4.80 -7.31
C GLU A 23 3.65 3.91 -6.10
N HIS A 24 4.53 4.38 -5.21
CA HIS A 24 5.13 3.53 -4.16
C HIS A 24 4.46 3.66 -2.78
N ARG A 25 3.59 4.65 -2.57
CA ARG A 25 2.97 4.91 -1.26
C ARG A 25 2.22 3.71 -0.68
N MET A 26 1.56 2.89 -1.49
CA MET A 26 0.84 1.72 -0.97
C MET A 26 1.78 0.67 -0.41
N GLU A 27 2.93 0.44 -1.07
CA GLU A 27 3.97 -0.48 -0.63
C GLU A 27 4.66 0.05 0.63
N ALA A 28 4.97 1.35 0.67
CA ALA A 28 5.52 2.02 1.84
C ALA A 28 4.57 1.91 3.06
N LEU A 29 3.26 2.14 2.87
CA LEU A 29 2.27 1.95 3.93
C LEU A 29 2.19 0.48 4.37
N ALA A 30 2.32 -0.48 3.47
CA ALA A 30 2.35 -1.90 3.81
C ALA A 30 3.58 -2.24 4.67
N PHE A 31 4.75 -1.68 4.33
CA PHE A 31 5.97 -1.82 5.14
C PHE A 31 5.78 -1.32 6.58
N PHE A 32 5.28 -0.09 6.77
CA PHE A 32 5.09 0.49 8.11
C PHE A 32 4.01 -0.19 8.96
N ASN A 33 3.03 -0.84 8.33
CA ASN A 33 2.02 -1.62 9.05
C ASN A 33 2.40 -3.11 9.21
N GLY A 34 3.50 -3.56 8.59
CA GLY A 34 3.95 -4.94 8.60
C GLY A 34 5.12 -5.19 9.56
N GLU A 35 5.60 -6.43 9.56
CA GLU A 35 6.72 -6.87 10.40
C GLU A 35 8.07 -6.25 9.97
N GLY A 36 8.20 -5.87 8.70
CA GLY A 36 9.43 -5.30 8.13
C GLY A 36 9.91 -4.04 8.88
N PHE A 37 8.98 -3.16 9.24
CA PHE A 37 9.32 -1.99 10.05
C PHE A 37 9.78 -2.37 11.46
N GLY A 38 9.11 -3.32 12.11
CA GLY A 38 9.48 -3.80 13.45
C GLY A 38 10.89 -4.41 13.47
N ILE A 39 11.22 -5.20 12.45
CA ILE A 39 12.56 -5.79 12.29
C ILE A 39 13.60 -4.68 12.11
N CYS A 40 13.42 -3.78 11.14
CA CYS A 40 14.38 -2.70 10.88
C CYS A 40 14.56 -1.78 12.10
N ALA A 41 13.45 -1.43 12.77
CA ALA A 41 13.45 -0.63 13.99
C ALA A 41 14.24 -1.31 15.11
N SER A 42 14.07 -2.62 15.30
CA SER A 42 14.82 -3.38 16.32
C SER A 42 16.32 -3.42 16.02
N VAL A 43 16.70 -3.56 14.74
CA VAL A 43 18.10 -3.63 14.31
C VAL A 43 18.83 -2.31 14.58
N ILE A 44 18.22 -1.18 14.25
CA ILE A 44 18.82 0.15 14.50
C ILE A 44 18.66 0.61 15.95
N GLY A 45 17.87 -0.10 16.75
CA GLY A 45 17.68 0.14 18.18
C GLY A 45 16.66 1.22 18.50
N LEU A 46 15.66 1.45 17.63
CA LEU A 46 14.55 2.34 17.96
C LEU A 46 13.74 1.77 19.12
N ASN A 47 13.52 2.61 20.13
CA ASN A 47 12.59 2.29 21.20
C ASN A 47 11.14 2.56 20.77
N TYR A 48 10.18 2.05 21.55
CA TYR A 48 8.75 2.20 21.26
C TYR A 48 8.32 3.66 21.06
N LYS A 49 8.89 4.62 21.83
CA LYS A 49 8.54 6.03 21.71
C LYS A 49 9.00 6.60 20.36
N GLU A 50 10.18 6.22 19.88
CA GLU A 50 10.73 6.66 18.60
C GLU A 50 9.97 6.03 17.43
N SER A 51 9.73 4.72 17.47
CA SER A 51 8.91 4.03 16.47
C SER A 51 7.51 4.63 16.39
N ARG A 52 6.94 5.05 17.53
CA ARG A 52 5.63 5.70 17.55
C ARG A 52 5.63 7.06 16.86
N LYS A 53 6.67 7.88 17.03
CA LYS A 53 6.79 9.16 16.31
C LYS A 53 6.79 8.96 14.79
N ILE A 54 7.54 7.96 14.31
CA ILE A 54 7.55 7.59 12.88
C ILE A 54 6.15 7.18 12.43
N PHE A 55 5.46 6.34 13.22
CA PHE A 55 4.11 5.91 12.89
C PHE A 55 3.10 7.06 12.85
N ASP A 56 3.25 8.06 13.72
CA ASP A 56 2.40 9.24 13.70
C ASP A 56 2.63 10.08 12.43
N ILE A 57 3.88 10.22 11.96
CA ILE A 57 4.21 10.84 10.66
C ILE A 57 3.54 10.06 9.51
N VAL A 58 3.65 8.73 9.50
CA VAL A 58 3.04 7.85 8.48
C VAL A 58 1.52 7.98 8.46
N LYS A 59 0.88 8.24 9.60
CA LYS A 59 -0.58 8.48 9.64
C LYS A 59 -0.96 9.80 9.00
N MET A 60 -0.14 10.84 9.17
CA MET A 60 -0.38 12.17 8.59
C MET A 60 -0.20 12.19 7.07
N SER A 61 0.62 11.29 6.52
CA SER A 61 0.82 11.17 5.07
C SER A 61 -0.27 10.39 4.33
N ARG A 62 -1.23 9.77 5.04
CA ARG A 62 -2.34 9.07 4.39
C ARG A 62 -3.18 10.07 3.60
N PRO A 63 -3.55 9.75 2.34
CA PRO A 63 -4.45 10.61 1.59
C PRO A 63 -5.74 10.76 2.39
N VAL A 64 -6.13 12.01 2.63
CA VAL A 64 -7.49 12.33 3.08
C VAL A 64 -8.41 11.64 2.09
N LYS A 65 -9.30 10.76 2.58
CA LYS A 65 -10.32 10.12 1.73
C LYS A 65 -10.91 11.23 0.86
N GLN A 66 -10.67 11.19 -0.44
CA GLN A 66 -11.38 12.09 -1.35
C GLN A 66 -12.84 11.78 -1.10
N PHE A 67 -13.57 12.80 -0.62
CA PHE A 67 -15.01 12.76 -0.60
C PHE A 67 -15.45 12.54 -2.04
N VAL A 68 -15.84 11.31 -2.37
CA VAL A 68 -16.53 11.01 -3.61
C VAL A 68 -17.98 11.38 -3.30
N PRO A 69 -18.54 12.49 -3.84
CA PRO A 69 -19.95 12.76 -3.66
C PRO A 69 -20.73 11.55 -4.17
N PRO A 70 -21.84 11.17 -3.51
CA PRO A 70 -22.69 10.10 -4.03
C PRO A 70 -23.12 10.50 -5.44
N VAL A 71 -22.63 9.74 -6.43
CA VAL A 71 -23.05 9.89 -7.82
C VAL A 71 -24.55 9.63 -7.85
N GLN A 72 -25.35 10.68 -8.09
CA GLN A 72 -26.77 10.51 -8.33
C GLN A 72 -26.93 9.85 -9.71
N ILE A 73 -26.98 8.52 -9.73
CA ILE A 73 -27.46 7.77 -10.89
C ILE A 73 -28.98 7.96 -10.92
N LYS A 74 -29.41 9.12 -11.40
CA LYS A 74 -30.79 9.33 -11.83
C LYS A 74 -30.76 9.38 -13.36
N ASP A 75 -31.54 8.48 -13.94
CA ASP A 75 -32.05 8.55 -15.32
C ASP A 75 -31.12 8.16 -16.47
N ARG A 76 -30.61 6.92 -16.51
CA ARG A 76 -30.32 6.21 -17.78
C ARG A 76 -30.51 4.68 -17.71
N ILE A 77 -31.66 4.22 -17.24
CA ILE A 77 -32.15 2.87 -17.59
C ILE A 77 -33.58 3.01 -18.14
N LYS A 78 -33.68 3.48 -19.39
CA LYS A 78 -34.81 3.16 -20.27
C LYS A 78 -34.20 2.74 -21.59
N HIS A 79 -34.49 1.48 -21.96
CA HIS A 79 -34.18 0.82 -23.22
C HIS A 79 -32.70 0.46 -23.46
N ASP A 80 -32.32 -0.75 -23.03
CA ASP A 80 -32.01 -1.87 -23.93
C ASP A 80 -31.22 -2.94 -23.16
N ILE A 81 -31.93 -3.97 -22.67
CA ILE A 81 -31.31 -5.21 -22.20
C ILE A 81 -31.43 -6.21 -23.35
N PRO A 82 -30.41 -6.43 -24.18
CA PRO A 82 -30.30 -7.67 -24.92
C PRO A 82 -29.92 -8.79 -23.93
N ALA A 83 -30.53 -9.95 -24.16
CA ALA A 83 -30.56 -11.09 -23.27
C ALA A 83 -29.19 -11.53 -22.73
N VAL A 84 -29.24 -11.96 -21.46
CA VAL A 84 -28.21 -12.66 -20.69
C VAL A 84 -27.53 -13.75 -21.54
N SER A 85 -26.23 -13.61 -21.78
CA SER A 85 -25.36 -14.72 -22.14
C SER A 85 -24.49 -15.05 -20.93
N HIS A 86 -24.79 -16.16 -20.27
CA HIS A 86 -23.99 -16.74 -19.20
C HIS A 86 -22.55 -16.97 -19.70
N ARG A 87 -21.61 -16.13 -19.27
CA ARG A 87 -20.19 -16.51 -19.19
C ARG A 87 -19.83 -16.68 -17.73
N VAL A 88 -19.78 -17.95 -17.33
CA VAL A 88 -19.14 -18.40 -16.10
C VAL A 88 -17.68 -17.92 -16.14
N PHE A 89 -17.30 -17.01 -15.24
CA PHE A 89 -15.90 -16.74 -14.98
C PHE A 89 -15.34 -17.87 -14.12
N PRO A 90 -14.33 -18.64 -14.58
CA PRO A 90 -13.67 -19.60 -13.71
C PRO A 90 -12.81 -18.85 -12.68
N ARG A 91 -13.00 -19.21 -11.41
CA ARG A 91 -12.03 -18.97 -10.34
C ARG A 91 -10.73 -19.71 -10.68
N ASN A 92 -9.60 -19.06 -10.39
CA ASN A 92 -8.21 -19.57 -10.34
C ASN A 92 -7.33 -19.28 -11.57
N PHE A 93 -6.39 -18.35 -11.40
CA PHE A 93 -5.07 -18.33 -12.04
C PHE A 93 -4.10 -17.81 -10.97
N ARG A 94 -3.42 -18.69 -10.22
CA ARG A 94 -2.09 -19.30 -10.47
C ARG A 94 -1.01 -18.28 -10.84
N HIS A 95 0.05 -18.28 -10.02
CA HIS A 95 1.30 -17.54 -10.18
C HIS A 95 1.83 -17.57 -11.61
N GLU A 96 2.18 -16.40 -12.14
CA GLU A 96 3.14 -16.28 -13.23
C GLU A 96 4.40 -15.63 -12.68
N THR A 97 5.45 -16.44 -12.59
CA THR A 97 6.85 -16.02 -12.43
C THR A 97 7.26 -15.25 -13.68
N VAL A 98 7.61 -13.98 -13.52
CA VAL A 98 8.20 -13.17 -14.58
C VAL A 98 9.72 -13.30 -14.49
N CYS A 99 10.34 -13.96 -15.48
CA CYS A 99 11.77 -13.84 -15.76
C CYS A 99 11.96 -12.64 -16.69
N TYR A 100 12.87 -11.72 -16.33
CA TYR A 100 13.34 -10.67 -17.22
C TYR A 100 14.72 -11.05 -17.82
N PRO A 101 15.02 -10.56 -19.04
CA PRO A 101 16.24 -10.89 -19.79
C PRO A 101 17.52 -10.30 -19.21
#